data_AF-J9F4D9-F1
#
_entry.id   AF-J9F4D9-F1
#
_cell.length_a   1.000
_cell.length_b   1.000
_cell.length_c   1.000
_cell.angle_alpha   90.00
_cell.angle_beta   90.00
_cell.angle_gamma   90.00
#
_symmetry.space_group_name_H-M   'P 1'
#
loop_
_entity.id
_entity.type
_entity.pdbx_description
1 polymer ?
#
loop_
_entity_poly.entity_id
_entity_poly.type
_entity_poly.pdbx_seq_one_letter_code
_entity_poly.pdbx_strand_id
1 'polypeptide(L)'
;YIRQGGYQLIHCHGSRANMMGALLRQSTGLPVVTTVHSDYKLDYMGRPFSRLTFGTINAYALRKLDYRIGVSDAMVDLLISRGFPPDRFF
;
A
#
# COMPACT_ATOMS: atom_id res chain seq x y z
N TYR A 1 3.65 1.61 -23.26
CA TYR A 1 4.91 1.31 -22.53
C TYR A 1 4.80 0.21 -21.49
N ILE A 2 4.05 0.33 -20.38
CA ILE A 2 4.08 -0.71 -19.31
C ILE A 2 3.67 -2.11 -19.84
N ARG A 3 2.50 -2.26 -20.48
CA ARG A 3 2.07 -3.59 -20.99
C ARG A 3 2.95 -4.10 -22.14
N GLN A 4 3.54 -3.19 -22.91
CA GLN A 4 4.42 -3.52 -24.03
C GLN A 4 5.82 -3.97 -23.57
N GLY A 5 6.23 -3.58 -22.36
CA GLY A 5 7.52 -3.97 -21.78
C GLY A 5 7.54 -5.37 -21.17
N GLY A 6 6.44 -6.12 -21.21
CA GLY A 6 6.37 -7.48 -20.67
C GLY A 6 6.42 -7.57 -19.14
N TYR A 7 6.15 -6.47 -18.43
CA TYR A 7 6.11 -6.48 -16.96
C TYR A 7 4.93 -7.29 -16.44
N GLN A 8 5.18 -8.04 -15.37
CA GLN A 8 4.19 -8.95 -14.75
C GLN A 8 3.73 -8.49 -13.36
N LEU A 9 4.43 -7.54 -12.76
CA LEU A 9 4.21 -7.06 -11.39
C LEU A 9 4.59 -5.59 -11.30
N ILE A 10 3.84 -4.84 -10.49
CA ILE A 10 4.20 -3.46 -10.12
C ILE A 10 4.57 -3.47 -8.65
N HIS A 11 5.80 -3.07 -8.32
CA HIS A 11 6.21 -2.85 -6.95
C HIS A 11 6.25 -1.35 -6.64
N CYS A 12 5.68 -0.94 -5.50
CA CYS A 12 5.67 0.44 -5.06
C CYS A 12 6.00 0.58 -3.57
N HIS A 13 6.57 1.72 -3.20
CA HIS A 13 6.95 2.00 -1.83
C HIS A 13 6.63 3.46 -1.48
N GLY A 14 5.85 3.66 -0.41
CA GLY A 14 5.43 4.97 0.08
C GLY A 14 4.03 5.41 -0.37
N SER A 15 3.43 6.35 0.35
CA SER A 15 2.01 6.70 0.22
C SER A 15 1.57 7.17 -1.17
N ARG A 16 2.36 8.06 -1.81
CA ARG A 16 2.09 8.53 -3.18
C ARG A 16 2.26 7.42 -4.21
N ALA A 17 3.28 6.57 -4.04
CA ALA A 17 3.53 5.46 -4.94
C ALA A 17 2.42 4.39 -4.81
N ASN A 18 1.90 4.16 -3.60
CA ASN A 18 0.77 3.26 -3.35
C ASN A 18 -0.50 3.75 -4.04
N MET A 19 -0.77 5.05 -3.97
CA MET A 19 -1.89 5.66 -4.70
C MET A 19 -1.74 5.46 -6.21
N MET A 20 -0.56 5.74 -6.76
CA MET A 20 -0.30 5.51 -8.19
C MET A 20 -0.38 4.03 -8.56
N GLY A 21 0.13 3.13 -7.71
CA GLY A 21 0.02 1.69 -7.87
C GLY A 21 -1.43 1.23 -7.93
N ALA A 22 -2.30 1.74 -7.05
CA ALA A 22 -3.73 1.41 -7.07
C ALA A 22 -4.42 1.87 -8.38
N LEU A 23 -4.05 3.03 -8.92
CA LEU A 23 -4.55 3.51 -10.21
C LEU A 23 -4.00 2.67 -11.38
N LEU A 24 -2.71 2.36 -11.36
CA LEU A 24 -2.06 1.53 -12.37
C LEU A 24 -2.59 0.11 -12.37
N ARG A 25 -2.97 -0.45 -11.21
CA ARG A 25 -3.64 -1.74 -11.12
C ARG A 25 -4.89 -1.78 -12.01
N GLN A 26 -5.72 -0.73 -11.93
CA GLN A 26 -6.96 -0.68 -12.69
C GLN A 26 -6.72 -0.54 -14.20
N SER A 27 -5.71 0.22 -14.62
CA SER A 27 -5.42 0.45 -16.05
C SER A 27 -4.57 -0.64 -16.70
N THR A 28 -3.67 -1.29 -15.95
CA THR A 28 -2.74 -2.30 -16.46
C THR A 28 -3.22 -3.72 -16.22
N GLY A 29 -4.08 -3.96 -15.22
CA GLY A 29 -4.48 -5.30 -14.79
C GLY A 29 -3.35 -6.12 -14.16
N LEU A 30 -2.17 -5.51 -13.94
CA LEU A 30 -1.05 -6.16 -13.30
C LEU A 30 -1.24 -6.20 -11.78
N PRO A 31 -0.82 -7.28 -11.10
CA PRO A 31 -0.78 -7.32 -9.65
C PRO A 31 0.16 -6.24 -9.12
N VAL A 32 -0.22 -5.62 -8.00
CA VAL A 32 0.57 -4.57 -7.35
C VAL A 32 0.93 -4.97 -5.92
N VAL A 33 2.23 -4.90 -5.62
CA VAL A 33 2.80 -5.20 -4.31
C VAL A 33 3.45 -3.97 -3.71
N THR A 34 3.23 -3.74 -2.41
CA THR A 34 3.93 -2.66 -1.68
C THR A 34 4.69 -3.20 -0.47
N THR A 35 5.82 -2.58 -0.16
CA THR A 35 6.52 -2.79 1.11
C THR A 35 6.05 -1.76 2.13
N VAL A 36 5.65 -2.23 3.32
CA VAL A 36 5.21 -1.36 4.42
C VAL A 36 6.28 -1.32 5.48
N HIS A 37 6.94 -0.16 5.61
CA HIS A 37 8.08 0.04 6.51
C HIS A 37 7.72 0.79 7.80
N SER A 38 6.57 1.45 7.86
CA SER A 38 6.13 2.26 8.99
C SER A 38 4.61 2.24 9.15
N ASP A 39 4.13 2.46 10.37
CA ASP A 39 2.71 2.65 10.62
C ASP A 39 2.30 3.99 10.01
N TYR A 40 1.54 3.92 8.92
CA TYR A 40 1.01 5.07 8.21
C TYR A 40 0.15 6.00 9.10
N LYS A 41 -0.32 5.58 10.28
CA LYS A 41 -0.99 6.45 11.26
C LYS A 41 -0.01 7.18 12.17
N LEU A 42 1.09 6.55 12.56
CA LEU A 42 2.14 7.16 13.41
C LEU A 42 2.94 8.20 12.63
N ASP A 43 3.19 7.97 11.34
CA ASP A 43 3.91 8.91 10.47
C ASP A 43 3.22 10.29 10.35
N TYR A 44 1.93 10.39 10.69
CA TYR A 44 1.17 11.65 10.69
C TYR A 44 0.62 12.04 12.09
N MET A 45 1.04 11.35 13.16
CA MET A 45 0.71 11.78 14.53
C MET A 45 1.35 13.14 14.81
N GLY A 46 0.50 14.18 14.92
CA GLY A 46 0.92 15.57 15.11
C GLY A 46 0.49 16.52 13.99
N ARG A 47 -0.03 16.01 12.86
CA ARG A 47 -0.51 16.84 11.74
C ARG A 47 -1.94 16.46 11.33
N PRO A 48 -2.99 17.05 11.95
CA PRO A 48 -4.38 16.63 11.75
C PRO A 48 -4.84 16.73 10.29
N PHE A 49 -4.39 17.76 9.55
CA PHE A 49 -4.70 17.91 8.13
C PHE A 49 -4.00 16.87 7.24
N SER A 50 -2.72 16.57 7.50
CA SER A 50 -1.97 15.55 6.75
C SER A 50 -2.48 14.13 7.02
N ARG A 51 -2.95 13.86 8.24
CA ARG A 51 -3.61 12.61 8.61
C ARG A 51 -4.90 12.39 7.84
N LEU A 52 -5.70 13.44 7.61
CA LEU A 52 -6.97 13.33 6.90
C LEU A 52 -6.77 13.06 5.40
N THR A 53 -5.77 13.67 4.78
CA THR A 53 -5.51 13.50 3.34
C THR A 53 -4.65 12.28 3.06
N PHE A 54 -3.41 12.24 3.55
CA PHE A 54 -2.48 11.15 3.25
C PHE A 54 -2.82 9.86 4.00
N GLY A 55 -3.29 9.95 5.25
CA GLY A 55 -3.67 8.78 6.03
C GLY A 55 -4.87 8.04 5.42
N THR A 56 -5.89 8.77 4.97
CA THR A 56 -7.09 8.19 4.34
C THR A 56 -6.80 7.67 2.93
N ILE A 57 -6.09 8.44 2.11
CA ILE A 57 -5.72 8.03 0.75
C ILE A 57 -4.78 6.82 0.79
N ASN A 58 -3.79 6.81 1.69
CA ASN A 58 -2.89 5.67 1.82
C ASN A 58 -3.61 4.45 2.36
N ALA A 59 -4.50 4.60 3.36
CA ALA A 59 -5.30 3.48 3.86
C ALA A 59 -6.20 2.89 2.75
N TYR A 60 -6.84 3.73 1.94
CA TYR A 60 -7.67 3.30 0.81
C TYR A 60 -6.83 2.63 -0.28
N ALA A 61 -5.72 3.26 -0.67
CA ALA A 61 -4.79 2.71 -1.66
C ALA A 61 -4.26 1.36 -1.18
N LEU A 62 -3.77 1.29 0.06
CA LEU A 62 -3.32 0.06 0.69
C LEU A 62 -4.39 -1.01 0.64
N ARG A 63 -5.69 -0.72 0.84
CA ARG A 63 -6.76 -1.75 0.73
C ARG A 63 -7.02 -2.23 -0.70
N LYS A 64 -6.61 -1.46 -1.72
CA LYS A 64 -6.78 -1.79 -3.14
C LYS A 64 -5.60 -2.53 -3.74
N LEU A 65 -4.45 -2.55 -3.06
CA LEU A 65 -3.28 -3.32 -3.49
C LEU A 65 -3.49 -4.83 -3.26
N ASP A 66 -2.92 -5.63 -4.15
CA ASP A 66 -3.06 -7.09 -4.11
C ASP A 66 -2.26 -7.66 -2.94
N TYR A 67 -0.99 -7.27 -2.80
CA TYR A 67 -0.09 -7.83 -1.80
C TYR A 67 0.70 -6.78 -1.03
N ARG A 68 1.06 -7.09 0.22
CA ARG A 68 1.83 -6.23 1.12
C ARG A 68 2.98 -7.03 1.71
N ILE A 69 4.19 -6.53 1.58
CA ILE A 69 5.37 -7.11 2.21
C ILE A 69 5.55 -6.39 3.54
N GLY A 70 5.42 -7.13 4.64
CA GLY A 70 5.67 -6.62 5.98
C GLY A 70 7.15 -6.73 6.31
N VAL A 71 7.78 -5.64 6.75
CA VAL A 71 9.21 -5.70 7.13
C VAL A 71 9.46 -6.36 8.49
N SER A 72 8.40 -6.64 9.25
CA SER A 72 8.43 -7.34 10.53
C SER A 72 7.06 -7.93 10.87
N ASP A 73 7.03 -8.98 11.71
CA ASP A 73 5.79 -9.59 12.19
C ASP A 73 4.91 -8.57 12.93
N ALA A 74 5.52 -7.69 13.74
CA ALA A 74 4.80 -6.63 14.43
C ALA A 74 4.10 -5.65 13.46
N MET A 75 4.68 -5.39 12.29
CA MET A 75 4.04 -4.57 11.25
C MET A 75 2.87 -5.29 10.60
N VAL A 76 3.04 -6.58 10.32
CA VAL A 76 1.98 -7.44 9.77
C VAL A 76 0.80 -7.51 10.74
N ASP A 77 1.06 -7.81 12.02
CA ASP A 77 0.06 -7.88 13.08
C ASP A 77 -0.67 -6.55 13.28
N LEU A 78 0.07 -5.44 13.23
CA LEU A 78 -0.52 -4.11 13.31
C LEU A 78 -1.49 -3.88 12.14
N LEU A 79 -1.11 -4.19 10.91
CA LEU A 79 -2.00 -4.01 9.76
C LEU A 79 -3.20 -4.97 9.82
N ILE A 80 -3.00 -6.22 10.23
CA ILE A 80 -4.10 -7.18 10.45
C ILE A 80 -5.07 -6.64 11.51
N SER A 81 -4.58 -6.10 12.63
CA SER A 81 -5.42 -5.47 13.66
C SER A 81 -6.21 -4.25 13.15
N ARG A 82 -5.74 -3.62 12.06
CA ARG A 82 -6.42 -2.52 11.35
C ARG A 82 -7.39 -3.04 10.27
N GLY A 83 -7.66 -4.35 10.25
CA GLY A 83 -8.61 -5.00 9.37
C GLY A 83 -8.09 -5.25 7.96
N PHE A 84 -6.77 -5.35 7.77
CA PHE A 84 -6.20 -5.84 6.50
C PHE A 84 -6.26 -7.38 6.45
N PRO A 85 -6.54 -7.98 5.28
CA PRO A 85 -6.64 -9.42 5.13
C PRO A 85 -5.27 -10.11 5.34
N PRO A 86 -5.15 -11.10 6.25
CA PRO A 86 -3.89 -11.75 6.59
C PRO A 86 -3.31 -12.58 5.42
N ASP A 87 -4.15 -13.11 4.54
CA ASP A 87 -3.80 -13.91 3.36
C ASP A 87 -3.08 -13.11 2.25
N ARG A 88 -2.88 -11.81 2.47
CA ARG A 88 -2.25 -10.89 1.51
C ARG A 88 -0.95 -10.27 2.02
N PHE A 89 -0.37 -10.86 3.06
CA PHE A 89 0.95 -10.54 3.58
C PHE A 89 1.97 -11.62 3.21
N PHE A 90 3.17 -11.18 2.85
CA PHE A 90 4.33 -12.01 2.49
C PHE A 90 5.59 -11.46 3.15
#